data_AF-E9SFE2-F1
#
_entry.id   AF-E9SFE2-F1
#
_cell.length_a   1.000
_cell.length_b   1.000
_cell.length_c   1.000
_cell.angle_alpha   90.00
_cell.angle_beta   90.00
_cell.angle_gamma   90.00
#
_symmetry.space_group_name_H-M   'P 1'
#
loop_
_entity.id
_entity.type
_entity.pdbx_description
1 polymer ?
#
loop_
_entity_poly.entity_id
_entity_poly.type
_entity_poly.pdbx_seq_one_letter_code
_entity_poly.pdbx_strand_id
1 'polypeptide(L)'
;MKSGRRFGILRKVCAVAVASVLAAGCLTACGSSKNAGPLTLDQIKENGKLTVATEAAYEPFEYMDGDKIIGYNADLFAKICDDLGVELDYIDLPFQGILAGLEAKKYDVVGATLGVTAERAGKYTMTYPIQNGTTVFVKRKGDDSIKSIEDMSGKRMFSAV
;
A
#
# COMPACT_ATOMS: atom_id res chain seq x y z
N MET A 1 26.09 59.16 -31.43
CA MET A 1 26.31 57.74 -31.05
C MET A 1 26.53 57.62 -29.54
N LYS A 2 25.47 57.51 -28.72
CA LYS A 2 25.55 57.27 -27.25
C LYS A 2 24.20 56.75 -26.71
N SER A 3 23.80 55.52 -27.02
CA SER A 3 22.60 54.92 -26.37
C SER A 3 22.73 53.43 -25.97
N GLY A 4 23.88 52.77 -26.22
CA GLY A 4 24.01 51.31 -25.96
C GLY A 4 24.40 50.89 -24.54
N ARG A 5 24.92 51.79 -23.69
CA ARG A 5 25.52 51.38 -22.39
C ARG A 5 24.54 51.37 -21.19
N ARG A 6 23.43 52.12 -21.25
CA ARG A 6 22.47 52.21 -20.13
C ARG A 6 21.55 50.98 -20.02
N PHE A 7 21.29 50.31 -21.14
CA PHE A 7 20.40 49.14 -21.20
C PHE A 7 21.02 47.86 -20.61
N GLY A 8 22.35 47.74 -20.67
CA GLY A 8 23.07 46.56 -20.16
C GLY A 8 23.18 46.51 -18.63
N ILE A 9 23.21 47.66 -17.97
CA ILE A 9 23.29 47.74 -16.50
C ILE A 9 21.93 47.40 -15.88
N LEU A 10 20.83 47.86 -16.49
CA LEU A 10 19.47 47.62 -16.00
C LEU A 10 19.08 46.13 -16.08
N ARG A 11 19.49 45.41 -17.15
CA ARG A 11 19.31 43.94 -17.24
C ARG A 11 20.09 43.16 -16.18
N LYS A 12 21.28 43.63 -15.80
CA LYS A 12 22.11 42.96 -14.78
C LYS A 12 21.57 43.16 -13.36
N VAL A 13 20.99 44.33 -13.07
CA VAL A 13 20.39 44.63 -11.75
C VAL A 13 19.10 43.83 -11.53
N CYS A 14 18.25 43.68 -12.55
CA CYS A 14 17.06 42.82 -12.46
C CYS A 14 17.41 41.32 -12.31
N ALA A 15 18.46 40.84 -12.97
CA ALA A 15 18.87 39.44 -12.87
C ALA A 15 19.40 39.06 -11.47
N VAL A 16 20.06 39.99 -10.77
CA VAL A 16 20.58 39.76 -9.41
C VAL A 16 19.47 39.86 -8.35
N ALA A 17 18.46 40.70 -8.55
CA ALA A 17 17.33 40.83 -7.63
C ALA A 17 16.34 39.64 -7.68
N VAL A 18 16.23 38.94 -8.81
CA VAL A 18 15.38 37.74 -8.94
C VAL A 18 16.06 36.50 -8.36
N ALA A 19 17.40 36.42 -8.42
CA ALA A 19 18.18 35.32 -7.86
C ALA A 19 18.18 35.28 -6.32
N SER A 20 18.04 36.44 -5.65
CA SER A 20 17.98 36.51 -4.18
C SER A 20 16.60 36.18 -3.60
N VAL A 21 15.52 36.33 -4.36
CA VAL A 21 14.15 35.94 -3.93
C VAL A 21 13.93 34.42 -4.10
N LEU A 22 14.56 33.80 -5.09
CA LEU A 22 14.52 32.34 -5.29
C LEU A 22 15.32 31.55 -4.22
N ALA A 23 16.32 32.16 -3.59
CA ALA A 23 17.10 31.51 -2.53
C ALA A 23 16.39 31.51 -1.15
N ALA A 24 15.45 32.44 -0.91
CA ALA A 24 14.70 32.52 0.34
C ALA A 24 13.44 31.64 0.36
N GLY A 25 12.89 31.30 -0.82
CA GLY A 25 11.71 30.43 -0.95
C GLY A 25 11.98 28.94 -0.78
N CYS A 26 13.25 28.51 -0.81
CA CYS A 26 13.62 27.10 -0.69
C CYS A 26 13.79 26.59 0.74
N LEU A 27 13.64 27.46 1.76
CA LEU A 27 13.86 27.09 3.17
C LEU A 27 12.57 26.88 3.97
N THR A 28 11.39 27.19 3.42
CA THR A 28 10.10 26.96 4.09
C THR A 28 9.44 25.62 3.76
N ALA A 29 10.07 24.77 2.94
CA ALA A 29 9.57 23.41 2.66
C ALA A 29 10.04 22.35 3.68
N CYS A 30 10.86 22.73 4.67
CA CYS A 30 11.25 21.87 5.79
C CYS A 30 10.38 22.20 7.01
N GLY A 31 9.11 21.86 6.94
CA GLY A 31 8.12 22.22 7.96
C GLY A 31 7.02 21.19 8.13
N SER A 32 7.34 19.90 8.06
CA SER A 32 6.49 18.84 8.59
C SER A 32 7.40 17.75 9.12
N SER A 33 7.43 17.67 10.45
CA SER A 33 8.20 16.69 11.19
C SER A 33 8.00 15.30 10.62
N LYS A 34 9.13 14.65 10.34
CA LYS A 34 9.25 13.24 10.01
C LYS A 34 8.48 12.40 11.03
N ASN A 35 7.31 11.91 10.66
CA ASN A 35 6.73 10.74 11.29
C ASN A 35 7.45 9.50 10.75
N ALA A 36 8.60 9.21 11.36
CA ALA A 36 9.40 8.01 11.10
C ALA A 36 8.89 6.78 11.86
N GLY A 37 7.85 6.93 12.67
CA GLY A 37 7.17 5.83 13.37
C GLY A 37 6.08 5.16 12.51
N PRO A 38 5.48 4.08 13.03
CA PRO A 38 4.29 3.47 12.45
C PRO A 38 3.15 4.48 12.32
N LEU A 39 2.27 4.25 11.33
CA LEU A 39 1.05 5.03 11.17
C LEU A 39 0.20 4.96 12.44
N THR A 40 -0.31 6.10 12.90
CA THR A 40 -1.16 6.19 14.08
C THR A 40 -2.61 6.46 13.71
N LEU A 41 -3.52 6.15 14.64
CA LEU A 41 -4.94 6.39 14.47
C LEU A 41 -5.26 7.87 14.26
N ASP A 42 -4.58 8.75 15.00
CA ASP A 42 -4.81 10.20 14.90
C ASP A 42 -4.41 10.73 13.51
N GLN A 43 -3.34 10.19 12.92
CA GLN A 43 -2.94 10.53 11.55
C GLN A 43 -3.98 10.10 10.52
N ILE A 44 -4.56 8.90 10.67
CA ILE A 44 -5.63 8.43 9.78
C ILE A 44 -6.84 9.35 9.86
N LYS A 45 -7.27 9.71 11.09
CA LYS A 45 -8.40 10.61 11.31
C LYS A 45 -8.15 12.02 10.80
N GLU A 46 -6.94 12.56 10.98
CA GLU A 46 -6.54 13.86 10.46
C GLU A 46 -6.49 13.88 8.93
N ASN A 47 -5.96 12.82 8.31
CA ASN A 47 -5.92 12.67 6.85
C ASN A 47 -7.31 12.44 6.24
N GLY A 48 -8.28 11.97 7.03
CA GLY A 48 -9.65 11.70 6.60
C GLY A 48 -9.80 10.50 5.66
N LYS A 49 -8.75 9.69 5.48
CA LYS A 49 -8.71 8.56 4.55
C LYS A 49 -7.82 7.43 5.06
N LEU A 50 -8.22 6.19 4.80
CA LEU A 50 -7.42 4.99 5.01
C LEU A 50 -7.21 4.27 3.67
N THR A 51 -5.96 4.16 3.23
CA THR A 51 -5.60 3.47 1.99
C THR A 51 -5.24 2.02 2.29
N VAL A 52 -6.07 1.09 1.83
CA VAL A 52 -5.89 -0.35 2.07
C VAL A 52 -5.52 -1.02 0.75
N ALA A 53 -4.42 -1.77 0.72
CA ALA A 53 -4.06 -2.60 -0.43
C ALA A 53 -4.48 -4.05 -0.24
N THR A 54 -5.01 -4.67 -1.29
CA THR A 54 -5.33 -6.10 -1.33
C THR A 54 -4.98 -6.71 -2.70
N GLU A 55 -5.19 -8.02 -2.85
CA GLU A 55 -5.27 -8.71 -4.14
C GLU A 55 -6.69 -9.25 -4.31
N ALA A 56 -7.49 -8.64 -5.17
CA ALA A 56 -8.91 -8.96 -5.36
C ALA A 56 -9.12 -10.20 -6.26
N ALA A 57 -8.42 -11.29 -5.93
CA ALA A 57 -8.47 -12.57 -6.63
C ALA A 57 -8.72 -13.76 -5.67
N TYR A 58 -9.18 -13.49 -4.45
CA TYR A 58 -9.29 -14.46 -3.37
C TYR A 58 -10.70 -14.56 -2.80
N GLU A 59 -11.60 -15.24 -3.53
CA GLU A 59 -12.95 -15.52 -3.06
C GLU A 59 -12.96 -16.44 -1.82
N PRO A 60 -13.83 -16.21 -0.83
CA PRO A 60 -14.85 -15.13 -0.73
C PRO A 60 -14.37 -13.87 0.03
N PHE A 61 -13.05 -13.71 0.22
CA PHE A 61 -12.48 -12.69 1.10
C PHE A 61 -12.35 -11.33 0.41
N GLU A 62 -11.72 -11.30 -0.75
CA GLU A 62 -11.51 -10.11 -1.58
C GLU A 62 -11.54 -10.51 -3.06
N TYR A 63 -12.51 -10.01 -3.81
CA TYR A 63 -12.65 -10.33 -5.24
C TYR A 63 -13.38 -9.23 -5.99
N MET A 64 -13.19 -9.18 -7.30
CA MET A 64 -13.81 -8.19 -8.16
C MET A 64 -15.24 -8.59 -8.55
N ASP A 65 -16.21 -7.70 -8.32
CA ASP A 65 -17.53 -7.70 -8.96
C ASP A 65 -17.64 -6.47 -9.87
N GLY A 66 -17.41 -6.70 -11.17
CA GLY A 66 -17.18 -5.63 -12.13
C GLY A 66 -15.93 -4.83 -11.75
N ASP A 67 -16.12 -3.54 -11.48
CA ASP A 67 -15.04 -2.61 -11.09
C ASP A 67 -14.92 -2.42 -9.57
N LYS A 68 -15.67 -3.19 -8.77
CA LYS A 68 -15.69 -3.06 -7.31
C LYS A 68 -15.01 -4.23 -6.63
N ILE A 69 -14.17 -3.95 -5.64
CA ILE A 69 -13.66 -4.96 -4.72
C ILE A 69 -14.77 -5.26 -3.70
N ILE A 70 -15.20 -6.52 -3.64
CA ILE A 70 -16.20 -7.02 -2.70
C ILE A 70 -15.66 -8.24 -1.92
N GLY A 71 -16.40 -8.67 -0.90
CA GLY A 71 -16.05 -9.81 -0.07
C GLY A 71 -15.90 -9.46 1.40
N TYR A 72 -15.57 -10.46 2.21
CA TYR A 72 -15.49 -10.31 3.67
C TYR A 72 -14.52 -9.20 4.12
N ASN A 73 -13.33 -9.12 3.52
CA ASN A 73 -12.35 -8.11 3.92
C ASN A 73 -12.76 -6.70 3.45
N ALA A 74 -13.39 -6.58 2.28
CA ALA A 74 -13.99 -5.32 1.81
C ALA A 74 -15.03 -4.80 2.82
N ASP A 75 -15.97 -5.66 3.23
CA ASP A 75 -17.02 -5.30 4.20
C ASP A 75 -16.42 -4.93 5.56
N LEU A 76 -15.39 -5.66 6.00
CA LEU A 76 -14.70 -5.39 7.25
C LEU A 76 -14.02 -4.01 7.25
N PHE A 77 -13.25 -3.68 6.20
CA PHE A 77 -12.58 -2.38 6.11
C PHE A 77 -13.58 -1.23 5.92
N ALA A 78 -14.67 -1.46 5.19
CA ALA A 78 -15.74 -0.47 5.08
C ALA A 78 -16.34 -0.15 6.46
N LYS A 79 -16.63 -1.18 7.26
CA LYS A 79 -17.13 -0.99 8.63
C LYS A 79 -16.14 -0.27 9.55
N ILE A 80 -14.85 -0.59 9.44
CA ILE A 80 -13.78 0.08 10.20
C ILE A 80 -13.74 1.57 9.83
N CYS A 81 -13.74 1.90 8.53
CA CYS A 81 -13.67 3.29 8.08
C CYS A 81 -14.91 4.10 8.47
N ASP A 82 -16.09 3.49 8.42
CA ASP A 82 -17.35 4.06 8.91
C ASP A 82 -17.28 4.41 10.42
N ASP A 83 -16.79 3.49 11.26
CA ASP A 83 -16.59 3.75 12.69
C ASP A 83 -15.54 4.84 12.98
N LEU A 84 -14.55 4.97 12.09
CA LEU A 84 -13.50 5.98 12.19
C LEU A 84 -13.90 7.35 11.62
N GLY A 85 -14.97 7.40 10.81
CA GLY A 85 -15.39 8.60 10.09
C GLY A 85 -14.42 9.02 8.99
N VAL A 86 -13.76 8.06 8.32
CA VAL A 86 -12.78 8.31 7.25
C VAL A 86 -13.20 7.62 5.95
N GLU A 87 -12.68 8.10 4.82
CA GLU A 87 -12.87 7.46 3.52
C GLU A 87 -12.04 6.16 3.41
N LEU A 88 -12.65 5.10 2.88
CA LEU A 88 -11.94 3.89 2.48
C LEU A 88 -11.44 4.02 1.04
N ASP A 89 -10.13 3.99 0.85
CA ASP A 89 -9.49 3.87 -0.46
C ASP A 89 -8.94 2.45 -0.62
N TYR A 90 -9.76 1.55 -1.16
CA TYR A 90 -9.42 0.13 -1.29
C TYR A 90 -8.86 -0.16 -2.68
N ILE A 91 -7.58 -0.55 -2.75
CA ILE A 91 -6.85 -0.72 -4.01
C ILE A 91 -6.47 -2.18 -4.25
N ASP A 92 -6.65 -2.62 -5.50
CA ASP A 92 -6.24 -3.94 -5.97
C ASP A 92 -4.81 -3.89 -6.54
N LEU A 93 -3.93 -4.76 -6.04
CA LEU A 93 -2.53 -4.88 -6.43
C LEU A 93 -2.11 -6.36 -6.44
N PRO A 94 -1.18 -6.75 -7.34
CA PRO A 94 -0.60 -8.09 -7.29
C PRO A 94 0.06 -8.37 -5.94
N PHE A 95 -0.19 -9.55 -5.37
CA PHE A 95 0.36 -9.95 -4.07
C PHE A 95 1.89 -9.93 -4.07
N GLN A 96 2.51 -10.23 -5.21
CA GLN A 96 3.96 -10.16 -5.44
C GLN A 96 4.43 -8.69 -5.48
N GLY A 97 4.51 -8.06 -4.31
CA GLY A 97 4.94 -6.67 -4.16
C GLY A 97 4.19 -5.91 -3.08
N ILE A 98 3.09 -6.48 -2.57
CA ILE A 98 2.20 -5.79 -1.63
C ILE A 98 2.89 -5.44 -0.29
N LEU A 99 3.88 -6.22 0.15
CA LEU A 99 4.65 -5.87 1.34
C LEU A 99 5.73 -4.82 1.05
N ALA A 100 6.34 -4.85 -0.13
CA ALA A 100 7.33 -3.85 -0.54
C ALA A 100 6.69 -2.46 -0.75
N GLY A 101 5.46 -2.41 -1.27
CA GLY A 101 4.70 -1.16 -1.37
C GLY A 101 4.30 -0.59 0.00
N LEU A 102 4.03 -1.45 0.98
CA LEU A 102 3.79 -1.05 2.37
C LEU A 102 5.06 -0.41 2.97
N GLU A 103 6.22 -1.04 2.79
CA GLU A 103 7.52 -0.48 3.24
C GLU A 103 7.82 0.87 2.59
N ALA A 104 7.48 1.01 1.31
CA ALA A 104 7.60 2.26 0.57
C ALA A 104 6.52 3.30 0.92
N LYS A 105 5.64 3.02 1.90
CA LYS A 105 4.54 3.88 2.36
C LYS A 105 3.59 4.31 1.24
N LYS A 106 3.32 3.42 0.28
CA LYS A 106 2.37 3.68 -0.82
C LYS A 106 0.90 3.58 -0.40
N TYR A 107 0.65 2.89 0.71
CA TYR A 107 -0.65 2.69 1.34
C TYR A 107 -0.41 2.38 2.83
N ASP A 108 -1.48 2.41 3.60
CA ASP A 108 -1.47 2.42 5.05
C ASP A 108 -1.51 1.01 5.63
N VAL A 109 -2.29 0.13 5.00
CA VAL A 109 -2.57 -1.23 5.50
C VAL A 109 -2.57 -2.21 4.33
N VAL A 110 -2.08 -3.43 4.58
CA VAL A 110 -2.35 -4.57 3.69
C VAL A 110 -3.54 -5.34 4.24
N GLY A 111 -4.64 -5.28 3.51
CA GLY A 111 -5.93 -5.90 3.81
C GLY A 111 -6.18 -7.15 2.99
N ALA A 112 -5.15 -7.99 2.85
CA ALA A 112 -5.21 -9.29 2.20
C ALA A 112 -5.06 -10.41 3.25
N THR A 113 -5.43 -11.63 2.89
CA THR A 113 -5.25 -12.84 3.71
C THR A 113 -3.75 -13.20 3.91
N LEU A 114 -3.07 -12.46 4.79
CA LEU A 114 -1.67 -12.65 5.12
C LEU A 114 -1.47 -13.57 6.33
N GLY A 115 -0.83 -14.72 6.09
CA GLY A 115 -0.37 -15.60 7.16
C GLY A 115 0.65 -14.91 8.08
N VAL A 116 0.45 -15.03 9.38
CA VAL A 116 1.37 -14.54 10.42
C VAL A 116 2.57 -15.47 10.51
N THR A 117 3.77 -14.92 10.30
CA THR A 117 5.04 -15.63 10.49
C THR A 117 5.97 -14.81 11.37
N ALA A 118 6.93 -15.45 12.05
CA ALA A 118 7.88 -14.74 12.90
C ALA A 118 8.70 -13.70 12.12
N GLU A 119 9.05 -14.00 10.86
CA GLU A 119 9.76 -13.06 9.99
C GLU A 119 8.94 -11.80 9.71
N ARG A 120 7.65 -11.97 9.36
CA ARG A 120 6.75 -10.83 9.07
C ARG A 120 6.44 -10.03 10.33
N ALA A 121 6.17 -10.70 11.45
CA ALA A 121 5.92 -10.04 12.73
C ALA A 121 7.15 -9.26 13.25
N GLY A 122 8.36 -9.63 12.85
CA GLY A 122 9.58 -8.88 13.13
C GLY A 122 9.75 -7.60 12.28
N LYS A 123 9.04 -7.49 11.15
CA LYS A 123 9.15 -6.37 10.20
C LYS A 123 7.92 -5.45 10.18
N TYR A 124 6.74 -6.00 10.43
CA TYR A 124 5.46 -5.31 10.31
C TYR A 124 4.64 -5.44 11.58
N THR A 125 3.86 -4.40 11.89
CA THR A 125 2.79 -4.50 12.88
C THR A 125 1.64 -5.30 12.27
N MET A 126 1.36 -6.48 12.83
CA MET A 126 0.27 -7.36 12.39
C MET A 126 -0.91 -7.24 13.35
N THR A 127 -2.13 -7.34 12.83
CA THR A 127 -3.34 -7.42 13.66
C THR A 127 -3.39 -8.74 14.41
N TYR A 128 -4.31 -8.84 15.37
CA TYR A 128 -4.72 -10.16 15.84
C TYR A 128 -5.26 -10.99 14.66
N PRO A 129 -4.95 -12.30 14.58
CA PRO A 129 -5.52 -13.17 13.56
C PRO A 129 -7.05 -13.16 13.65
N ILE A 130 -7.70 -12.87 12.52
CA ILE A 130 -9.18 -12.86 12.41
C ILE A 130 -9.72 -14.18 11.83
N GLN A 131 -8.84 -15.07 11.39
CA GLN A 131 -9.17 -16.37 10.80
C GLN A 131 -8.05 -17.38 11.05
N ASN A 132 -8.42 -18.66 11.14
CA ASN A 132 -7.48 -19.78 11.03
C ASN A 132 -7.50 -20.34 9.60
N GLY A 133 -6.37 -20.28 8.91
CA GLY A 133 -6.17 -20.93 7.62
C GLY A 133 -5.53 -22.31 7.81
N THR A 134 -6.03 -23.33 7.12
CA THR A 134 -5.37 -24.63 7.02
C THR A 134 -5.04 -24.91 5.57
N THR A 135 -3.76 -25.11 5.27
CA THR A 135 -3.35 -25.58 3.94
C THR A 135 -3.75 -27.05 3.79
N VAL A 136 -4.51 -27.34 2.74
CA VAL A 136 -4.93 -28.70 2.40
C VAL A 136 -4.53 -29.03 0.97
N PHE A 137 -4.24 -30.31 0.74
CA PHE A 137 -4.08 -30.81 -0.61
C PHE A 137 -5.43 -31.25 -1.15
N VAL A 138 -5.77 -30.73 -2.33
CA VAL A 138 -6.99 -31.11 -3.05
C VAL A 138 -6.60 -31.94 -4.26
N LYS A 139 -7.26 -33.09 -4.41
CA LYS A 139 -7.13 -33.94 -5.60
C LYS A 139 -8.43 -33.98 -6.38
N ARG A 140 -8.35 -34.32 -7.67
CA ARG A 140 -9.55 -34.58 -8.47
C ARG A 140 -10.33 -35.75 -7.87
N LYS A 141 -11.66 -35.63 -7.90
CA LYS A 141 -12.55 -36.73 -7.52
C LYS A 141 -12.23 -37.96 -8.39
N GLY A 142 -12.02 -39.12 -7.75
CA GLY A 142 -11.67 -40.37 -8.41
C GLY A 142 -10.20 -40.53 -8.79
N ASP A 143 -9.32 -39.60 -8.44
CA ASP A 143 -7.88 -39.78 -8.64
C ASP A 143 -7.31 -40.72 -7.57
N ASP A 144 -7.25 -42.02 -7.88
CA ASP A 144 -6.72 -43.05 -6.97
C ASP A 144 -5.18 -43.10 -6.94
N SER A 145 -4.50 -42.27 -7.74
CA SER A 145 -3.04 -42.20 -7.79
C SER A 145 -2.43 -41.36 -6.67
N ILE A 146 -3.26 -40.70 -5.85
CA ILE A 146 -2.88 -39.89 -4.69
C ILE A 146 -3.73 -40.33 -3.50
N LYS A 147 -3.12 -41.03 -2.55
CA LYS A 147 -3.73 -41.52 -1.31
C LYS A 147 -3.04 -40.96 -0.06
N SER A 148 -1.78 -40.54 -0.18
CA SER A 148 -1.06 -39.82 0.86
C SER A 148 -0.24 -38.65 0.28
N ILE A 149 0.42 -37.88 1.14
CA ILE A 149 1.25 -36.72 0.74
C ILE A 149 2.47 -37.20 -0.06
N GLU A 150 3.02 -38.36 0.26
CA GLU A 150 4.20 -38.94 -0.38
C GLU A 150 3.95 -39.24 -1.87
N ASP A 151 2.71 -39.61 -2.22
CA ASP A 151 2.30 -39.87 -3.60
C ASP A 151 2.41 -38.64 -4.49
N MET A 152 2.50 -37.43 -3.92
CA MET A 152 2.64 -36.20 -4.72
C MET A 152 4.02 -36.02 -5.34
N SER A 153 5.03 -36.78 -4.90
CA SER A 153 6.38 -36.68 -5.44
C SER A 153 6.39 -36.92 -6.95
N GLY A 154 6.99 -36.01 -7.71
CA GLY A 154 7.05 -36.07 -9.17
C GLY A 154 5.73 -35.74 -9.90
N LYS A 155 4.64 -35.40 -9.18
CA LYS A 155 3.40 -34.93 -9.80
C LYS A 155 3.44 -33.43 -10.05
N ARG A 156 2.71 -32.99 -11.07
CA ARG A 156 2.49 -31.56 -11.34
C ARG A 156 1.50 -31.00 -10.32
N MET A 157 1.98 -30.08 -9.50
CA MET A 157 1.20 -29.38 -8.49
C MET A 157 0.90 -27.95 -8.95
N PHE A 158 -0.25 -27.44 -8.54
CA PHE A 158 -0.57 -26.02 -8.60
C PHE A 158 -0.85 -25.56 -7.17
N SER A 159 -0.32 -24.40 -6.80
CA SER A 159 -0.66 -23.73 -5.55
C SER A 159 -1.68 -22.65 -5.86
N ALA A 160 -2.90 -22.81 -5.36
CA ALA A 160 -3.78 -21.68 -5.14
C ALA A 160 -3.34 -21.10 -3.78
N VAL A 161 -2.75 -19.91 -3.80
CA VAL A 161 -2.50 -19.16 -2.57
C VAL A 161 -3.75 -18.35 -2.28
#